data_AF-A0ABD0RGE8-F1
#
_entry.id   AF-A0ABD0RGE8-F1
#
_cell.length_a   1.000
_cell.length_b   1.000
_cell.length_c   1.000
_cell.angle_alpha   90.00
_cell.angle_beta   90.00
_cell.angle_gamma   90.00
#
_symmetry.space_group_name_H-M   'P 1'
#
loop_
_entity.id
_entity.type
_entity.pdbx_description
1 polymer ?
#
loop_
_entity_poly.entity_id
_entity_poly.type
_entity_poly.pdbx_seq_one_letter_code
_entity_poly.pdbx_strand_id
1 'polypeptide(L)'
;LDDSHSTADTEILSQSSQERQTQWPEQFDVPNFSVDVEYRLRQANLLYLRDGTLLKVTKDLKHKILERLAETMYGFTAYPNNAQFEKAAAALINKHPCLQEKGSTSCCSGWKNSLKYKMANYRSKRRQSGCRDVAVNAGKCGGHSSPGEPANKNIKKAKKGKLNFLPNFPDGFDQTGLEDARKILVDEMQKRTPNGQLVKEKMDLTFALRRREVVETKPAICQMVERWPALFTEDQ
;
A
#
# COMPACT_ATOMS: atom_id res chain seq x y z
N LEU A 1 -25.09 -60.15 2.64
CA LEU A 1 -23.97 -59.68 3.47
C LEU A 1 -23.15 -58.81 2.56
N ASP A 2 -23.48 -57.54 2.67
CA ASP A 2 -22.99 -56.39 1.92
C ASP A 2 -21.74 -55.88 2.65
N ASP A 3 -20.72 -55.45 1.91
CA ASP A 3 -19.82 -54.36 2.32
C ASP A 3 -18.80 -54.12 1.20
N SER A 4 -19.07 -53.11 0.37
CA SER A 4 -18.08 -52.48 -0.48
C SER A 4 -18.08 -50.99 -0.14
N HIS A 5 -17.13 -50.61 0.71
CA HIS A 5 -16.85 -49.23 1.07
C HIS A 5 -16.41 -48.45 -0.18
N SER A 6 -17.33 -47.66 -0.73
CA SER A 6 -17.07 -46.69 -1.79
C SER A 6 -16.63 -45.37 -1.14
N THR A 7 -15.34 -45.05 -1.27
CA THR A 7 -14.77 -43.78 -0.82
C THR A 7 -15.12 -42.71 -1.85
N ALA A 8 -15.95 -41.75 -1.46
CA ALA A 8 -16.24 -40.58 -2.27
C ALA A 8 -15.09 -39.57 -2.15
N ASP A 9 -14.18 -39.57 -3.12
CA ASP A 9 -13.18 -38.52 -3.28
C ASP A 9 -13.88 -37.24 -3.77
N THR A 10 -13.95 -36.24 -2.90
CA THR A 10 -14.37 -34.89 -3.28
C THR A 10 -13.21 -34.25 -4.03
N GLU A 11 -13.28 -34.21 -5.35
CA GLU A 11 -12.38 -33.43 -6.19
C GLU A 11 -12.50 -31.95 -5.81
N ILE A 12 -11.56 -31.47 -4.98
CA ILE A 12 -11.31 -30.05 -4.78
C ILE A 12 -10.76 -29.55 -6.11
N LEU A 13 -11.68 -29.10 -6.97
CA LEU A 13 -11.39 -28.37 -8.21
C LEU A 13 -10.42 -27.23 -7.87
N SER A 14 -9.15 -27.50 -8.11
CA SER A 14 -8.06 -26.56 -8.02
C SER A 14 -8.16 -25.60 -9.22
N GLN A 15 -9.19 -24.76 -9.23
CA GLN A 15 -9.31 -23.60 -10.11
C GLN A 15 -8.38 -22.47 -9.64
N SER A 16 -7.14 -22.82 -9.31
CA SER A 16 -6.16 -21.88 -8.77
C SER A 16 -4.95 -21.91 -9.67
N SER A 17 -4.84 -20.86 -10.50
CA SER A 17 -3.60 -20.27 -11.02
C SER A 17 -3.25 -20.47 -12.51
N GLN A 18 -4.02 -21.20 -13.31
CA GLN A 18 -3.65 -21.44 -14.72
C GLN A 18 -4.11 -20.36 -15.74
N GLU A 19 -5.12 -19.54 -15.46
CA GLU A 19 -5.64 -18.61 -16.47
C GLU A 19 -4.80 -17.33 -16.70
N ARG A 20 -3.80 -17.02 -15.87
CA ARG A 20 -3.41 -15.61 -15.66
C ARG A 20 -2.02 -15.15 -16.12
N GLN A 21 -1.37 -15.89 -17.01
CA GLN A 21 -0.13 -15.42 -17.65
C GLN A 21 -0.12 -15.75 -19.15
N THR A 22 -1.07 -15.20 -19.90
CA THR A 22 -0.89 -15.07 -21.35
C THR A 22 0.32 -14.17 -21.61
N GLN A 23 1.26 -14.65 -22.43
CA GLN A 23 2.43 -13.87 -22.84
C GLN A 23 1.99 -12.51 -23.39
N TRP A 24 2.73 -11.45 -23.06
CA TRP A 24 2.42 -10.11 -23.54
C TRP A 24 2.41 -10.11 -25.09
N PRO A 25 1.32 -9.68 -25.73
CA PRO A 25 1.20 -9.80 -27.17
C PRO A 25 2.19 -8.86 -27.87
N GLU A 26 2.70 -9.28 -29.01
CA GLU A 26 3.67 -8.49 -29.79
C GLU A 26 3.06 -7.13 -30.20
N GLN A 27 1.78 -7.16 -30.56
CA GLN A 27 0.90 -6.03 -30.82
C GLN A 27 -0.21 -5.97 -29.77
N PHE A 28 -0.38 -4.83 -29.11
CA PHE A 28 -1.41 -4.65 -28.09
C PHE A 28 -2.74 -4.29 -28.74
N ASP A 29 -3.75 -5.16 -28.62
CA ASP A 29 -5.09 -4.88 -29.10
C ASP A 29 -5.86 -4.01 -28.11
N VAL A 30 -6.37 -2.88 -28.58
CA VAL A 30 -7.13 -1.95 -27.76
C VAL A 30 -8.52 -2.56 -27.50
N PRO A 31 -8.91 -2.79 -26.23
CA PRO A 31 -10.18 -3.38 -25.89
C PRO A 31 -11.35 -2.51 -26.37
N ASN A 32 -12.53 -3.11 -26.48
CA ASN A 32 -13.74 -2.35 -26.71
C ASN A 32 -14.14 -1.61 -25.42
N PHE A 33 -14.47 -0.33 -25.56
CA PHE A 33 -14.96 0.48 -24.46
C PHE A 33 -16.48 0.34 -24.30
N SER A 34 -17.04 0.94 -23.25
CA SER A 34 -18.49 1.03 -23.11
C SER A 34 -19.11 1.75 -24.31
N VAL A 35 -20.36 1.41 -24.64
CA VAL A 35 -21.09 1.96 -25.80
C VAL A 35 -21.00 3.49 -25.92
N ASP A 36 -21.18 4.23 -24.81
CA ASP A 36 -21.05 5.70 -24.79
C ASP A 36 -19.64 6.20 -25.15
N VAL A 37 -18.60 5.52 -24.66
CA VAL A 37 -17.20 5.87 -24.93
C VAL A 37 -16.84 5.59 -26.38
N GLU A 38 -17.21 4.40 -26.88
CA GLU A 38 -16.99 4.04 -28.29
C GLU A 38 -17.71 5.01 -29.22
N TYR A 39 -18.97 5.35 -28.91
CA TYR A 39 -19.73 6.32 -29.70
C TYR A 39 -19.03 7.68 -29.77
N ARG A 40 -18.58 8.22 -28.62
CA ARG A 40 -17.85 9.49 -28.57
C ARG A 40 -16.53 9.43 -29.33
N LEU A 41 -15.77 8.35 -29.18
CA LEU A 41 -14.50 8.15 -29.88
C LEU A 41 -14.72 8.05 -31.40
N ARG A 42 -15.78 7.37 -31.84
CA ARG A 42 -16.14 7.27 -33.25
C ARG A 42 -16.51 8.63 -33.84
N GLN A 43 -17.36 9.40 -33.15
CA GLN A 43 -17.72 10.76 -33.59
C GLN A 43 -16.48 11.66 -33.68
N ALA A 44 -15.62 11.60 -32.68
CA ALA A 44 -14.38 12.37 -32.65
C ALA A 44 -13.39 11.95 -33.75
N ASN A 45 -13.26 10.66 -34.03
CA ASN A 45 -12.44 10.16 -35.13
C ASN A 45 -12.97 10.65 -36.49
N LEU A 46 -14.28 10.72 -36.70
CA LEU A 46 -14.87 11.28 -37.92
C LEU A 46 -14.54 12.77 -38.09
N LEU A 47 -14.63 13.55 -37.01
CA LEU A 47 -14.24 14.97 -37.01
C LEU A 47 -12.74 15.16 -37.25
N TYR A 48 -11.91 14.26 -36.72
CA TYR A 48 -10.47 14.25 -36.98
C TYR A 48 -10.17 13.95 -38.44
N LEU A 49 -10.84 12.98 -39.06
CA LEU A 49 -10.65 12.67 -40.48
C LEU A 49 -11.13 13.80 -41.40
N ARG A 50 -12.14 14.57 -40.97
CA ARG A 50 -12.67 15.70 -41.73
C ARG A 50 -11.74 16.92 -41.68
N ASP A 51 -11.39 17.37 -40.47
CA ASP A 51 -10.75 18.68 -40.26
C ASP A 51 -9.44 18.60 -39.46
N GLY A 52 -8.95 17.40 -39.12
CA GLY A 52 -7.83 17.23 -38.19
C GLY A 52 -8.14 17.66 -36.75
N THR A 53 -9.44 17.82 -36.42
CA THR A 53 -9.85 18.29 -35.10
C THR A 53 -9.61 17.22 -34.04
N LEU A 54 -8.81 17.54 -33.03
CA LEU A 54 -8.52 16.65 -31.91
C LEU A 54 -9.62 16.74 -30.85
N LEU A 55 -9.90 15.60 -30.22
CA LEU A 55 -10.89 15.51 -29.17
C LEU A 55 -10.38 16.19 -27.90
N LYS A 56 -11.16 17.12 -27.37
CA LYS A 56 -10.97 17.59 -25.99
C LYS A 56 -11.43 16.49 -25.03
N VAL A 57 -10.50 15.64 -24.62
CA VAL A 57 -10.80 14.50 -23.74
C VAL A 57 -11.17 15.02 -22.35
N THR A 58 -12.43 14.78 -21.93
CA THR A 58 -12.88 15.12 -20.57
C THR A 58 -12.24 14.18 -19.54
N LYS A 59 -12.15 14.63 -18.28
CA LYS A 59 -11.57 13.84 -17.19
C LYS A 59 -12.27 12.48 -17.02
N ASP A 60 -13.59 12.45 -17.14
CA ASP A 60 -14.39 11.22 -17.04
C ASP A 60 -14.12 10.26 -18.21
N LEU A 61 -14.11 10.78 -19.44
CA LEU A 61 -13.82 9.98 -20.64
C LEU A 61 -12.43 9.37 -20.57
N LYS A 62 -11.42 10.18 -20.19
CA LYS A 62 -10.04 9.71 -19.97
C LYS A 62 -9.99 8.61 -18.91
N HIS A 63 -10.73 8.77 -17.81
CA HIS A 63 -10.76 7.77 -16.75
C HIS A 63 -11.30 6.42 -17.21
N LYS A 64 -12.40 6.41 -17.95
CA LYS A 64 -13.06 5.19 -18.47
C LYS A 64 -12.16 4.45 -19.46
N ILE A 65 -11.52 5.17 -20.39
CA ILE A 65 -10.56 4.61 -21.35
C ILE A 65 -9.39 3.95 -20.61
N LEU A 66 -8.78 4.69 -19.68
CA LEU A 66 -7.64 4.18 -18.91
C LEU A 66 -8.02 2.99 -18.02
N GLU A 67 -9.24 2.93 -17.49
CA GLU A 67 -9.69 1.80 -16.66
C GLU A 67 -9.79 0.50 -17.44
N ARG A 68 -10.42 0.54 -18.62
CA ARG A 68 -10.52 -0.62 -19.50
C ARG A 68 -9.15 -1.09 -20.02
N LEU A 69 -8.28 -0.15 -20.34
CA LEU A 69 -6.90 -0.47 -20.72
C LEU A 69 -6.13 -1.12 -19.56
N ALA A 70 -6.20 -0.55 -18.36
CA ALA A 70 -5.51 -1.11 -17.20
C ALA A 70 -6.03 -2.51 -16.83
N GLU A 71 -7.34 -2.74 -16.91
CA GLU A 71 -7.96 -4.05 -16.73
C GLU A 71 -7.41 -5.08 -17.72
N THR A 72 -7.37 -4.72 -19.01
CA THR A 72 -6.86 -5.59 -20.08
C THR A 72 -5.36 -5.87 -19.91
N MET A 73 -4.56 -4.83 -19.63
CA MET A 73 -3.13 -4.97 -19.36
C MET A 73 -2.84 -5.86 -18.15
N TYR A 74 -3.66 -5.76 -17.09
CA TYR A 74 -3.53 -6.59 -15.89
C TYR A 74 -3.84 -8.06 -16.15
N GLY A 75 -4.66 -8.37 -17.17
CA GLY A 75 -4.87 -9.73 -17.65
C GLY A 75 -3.59 -10.40 -18.16
N PHE A 76 -2.67 -9.62 -18.77
CA PHE A 76 -1.38 -10.14 -19.24
C PHE A 76 -0.30 -10.10 -18.15
N THR A 77 -0.13 -8.96 -17.48
CA THR A 77 0.88 -8.79 -16.44
C THR A 77 0.49 -7.72 -15.43
N ALA A 78 0.67 -8.01 -14.14
CA ALA A 78 0.49 -7.04 -13.08
C ALA A 78 1.53 -5.90 -13.13
N TYR A 79 2.73 -6.16 -13.66
CA TYR A 79 3.85 -5.22 -13.66
C TYR A 79 4.37 -4.96 -15.09
N PRO A 80 3.64 -4.17 -15.90
CA PRO A 80 4.11 -3.84 -17.23
C PRO A 80 5.41 -3.02 -17.19
N ASN A 81 6.30 -3.28 -18.15
CA ASN A 81 7.51 -2.49 -18.34
C ASN A 81 7.24 -1.21 -19.15
N ASN A 82 8.25 -0.35 -19.26
CA ASN A 82 8.12 0.95 -19.93
C ASN A 82 7.75 0.83 -21.42
N ALA A 83 8.29 -0.17 -22.12
CA ALA A 83 8.02 -0.45 -23.53
C ALA A 83 6.60 -0.98 -23.75
N GLN A 84 6.07 -1.80 -22.83
CA GLN A 84 4.71 -2.31 -22.84
C GLN A 84 3.68 -1.18 -22.67
N PHE A 85 3.95 -0.22 -21.78
CA PHE A 85 3.13 0.99 -21.66
C PHE A 85 3.14 1.83 -22.95
N GLU A 86 4.29 1.89 -23.62
CA GLU A 86 4.43 2.63 -24.87
C GLU A 86 3.69 1.96 -26.03
N LYS A 87 3.81 0.64 -26.17
CA LYS A 87 3.03 -0.16 -27.14
C LYS A 87 1.53 0.03 -26.93
N ALA A 88 1.05 -0.06 -25.69
CA ALA A 88 -0.37 0.14 -25.38
C ALA A 88 -0.86 1.56 -25.69
N ALA A 89 -0.05 2.57 -25.38
CA ALA A 89 -0.38 3.97 -25.71
C ALA A 89 -0.35 4.24 -27.22
N ALA A 90 0.61 3.67 -27.95
CA ALA A 90 0.70 3.78 -29.40
C ALA A 90 -0.50 3.09 -30.08
N ALA A 91 -0.87 1.89 -29.64
CA ALA A 91 -2.04 1.18 -30.15
C ALA A 91 -3.34 1.96 -29.93
N LEU A 92 -3.50 2.61 -28.76
CA LEU A 92 -4.64 3.48 -28.48
C LEU A 92 -4.77 4.62 -29.49
N ILE A 93 -3.66 5.31 -29.80
CA ILE A 93 -3.66 6.43 -30.75
C ILE A 93 -3.85 5.94 -32.18
N ASN A 94 -3.26 4.81 -32.55
CA ASN A 94 -3.45 4.22 -33.88
C ASN A 94 -4.91 3.86 -34.13
N LYS A 95 -5.63 3.32 -33.12
CA LYS A 95 -7.07 3.04 -33.22
C LYS A 95 -7.92 4.32 -33.15
N HIS A 96 -7.50 5.31 -32.35
CA HIS A 96 -8.22 6.56 -32.17
C HIS A 96 -7.31 7.79 -32.35
N PRO A 97 -7.04 8.19 -33.61
CA PRO A 97 -6.19 9.35 -33.91
C PRO A 97 -6.69 10.65 -33.28
N CYS A 98 -8.00 10.77 -33.01
CA CYS A 98 -8.57 11.93 -32.34
C CYS A 98 -8.03 12.18 -30.91
N LEU A 99 -7.39 11.18 -30.28
CA LEU A 99 -6.84 11.26 -28.93
C LEU A 99 -5.39 11.78 -28.88
N GLN A 100 -4.80 12.14 -30.02
CA GLN A 100 -3.43 12.64 -30.11
C GLN A 100 -3.25 13.91 -29.26
N GLU A 101 -2.13 14.02 -28.54
CA GLU A 101 -1.79 15.24 -27.81
C GLU A 101 -0.99 16.20 -28.71
N LYS A 102 -1.40 17.48 -28.79
CA LYS A 102 -0.66 18.50 -29.55
C LYS A 102 0.66 18.84 -28.84
N GLY A 103 1.77 18.88 -29.58
CA GLY A 103 3.02 19.48 -29.11
C GLY A 103 4.02 18.54 -28.42
N SER A 104 3.82 17.22 -28.44
CA SER A 104 4.82 16.26 -27.96
C SER A 104 5.55 15.57 -29.12
N THR A 105 6.86 15.40 -28.97
CA THR A 105 7.72 14.64 -29.92
C THR A 105 7.29 13.18 -30.05
N SER A 106 6.70 12.63 -28.99
CA SER A 106 5.96 11.36 -29.03
C SER A 106 4.50 11.63 -28.66
N CYS A 107 3.63 11.55 -29.67
CA CYS A 107 2.21 11.84 -29.55
C CYS A 107 1.46 10.99 -28.50
N CYS A 108 2.09 9.92 -28.01
CA CYS A 108 1.56 8.96 -27.02
C CYS A 108 2.10 9.13 -25.59
N SER A 109 3.05 10.05 -25.34
CA SER A 109 3.73 10.18 -24.04
C SER A 109 2.80 10.49 -22.86
N GLY A 110 1.82 11.39 -23.02
CA GLY A 110 0.88 11.69 -21.94
C GLY A 110 -0.06 10.53 -21.62
N TRP A 111 -0.47 9.76 -22.63
CA TRP A 111 -1.24 8.52 -22.44
C TRP A 111 -0.41 7.44 -21.74
N LYS A 112 0.85 7.26 -22.14
CA LYS A 112 1.81 6.34 -21.50
C LYS A 112 1.97 6.66 -20.00
N ASN A 113 2.17 7.92 -19.64
CA ASN A 113 2.28 8.32 -18.23
C ASN A 113 0.96 8.12 -17.48
N SER A 114 -0.17 8.46 -18.10
CA SER A 114 -1.50 8.26 -17.52
C SER A 114 -1.77 6.78 -17.25
N LEU A 115 -1.36 5.88 -18.15
CA LEU A 115 -1.46 4.42 -17.99
C LEU A 115 -0.59 3.91 -16.86
N LYS A 116 0.66 4.39 -16.70
CA LYS A 116 1.51 4.02 -15.56
C LYS A 116 0.83 4.31 -14.22
N TYR A 117 0.28 5.52 -14.06
CA TYR A 117 -0.44 5.91 -12.85
C TYR A 117 -1.72 5.08 -12.66
N LYS A 118 -2.52 4.91 -13.71
CA LYS A 118 -3.76 4.12 -13.62
C LYS A 118 -3.46 2.67 -13.27
N MET A 119 -2.42 2.07 -13.85
CA MET A 119 -2.02 0.69 -13.57
C MET A 119 -1.55 0.51 -12.12
N ALA A 120 -0.79 1.47 -11.58
CA ALA A 120 -0.41 1.45 -10.16
C ALA A 120 -1.62 1.51 -9.22
N ASN A 121 -2.60 2.36 -9.54
CA ASN A 121 -3.86 2.45 -8.80
C ASN A 121 -4.71 1.18 -8.96
N TYR A 122 -4.77 0.62 -10.17
CA TYR A 122 -5.52 -0.61 -10.47
C TYR A 122 -4.95 -1.80 -9.70
N ARG A 123 -3.63 -1.97 -9.68
CA ARG A 123 -2.96 -2.95 -8.81
C ARG A 123 -3.33 -2.77 -7.34
N SER A 124 -3.30 -1.54 -6.84
CA SER A 124 -3.66 -1.24 -5.45
C SER A 124 -5.13 -1.58 -5.15
N LYS A 125 -6.05 -1.31 -6.10
CA LYS A 125 -7.47 -1.67 -6.01
C LYS A 125 -7.66 -3.20 -6.01
N ARG A 126 -7.00 -3.92 -6.92
CA ARG A 126 -7.03 -5.40 -6.98
C ARG A 126 -6.44 -6.05 -5.73
N ARG A 127 -5.41 -5.43 -5.13
CA ARG A 127 -4.86 -5.88 -3.83
C ARG A 127 -5.89 -5.74 -2.72
N GLN A 128 -6.58 -4.61 -2.64
CA GLN A 128 -7.58 -4.34 -1.61
C GLN A 128 -8.79 -5.30 -1.67
N SER A 129 -9.08 -5.86 -2.85
CA SER A 129 -10.13 -6.86 -3.05
C SER A 129 -9.67 -8.32 -2.85
N GLY A 130 -8.48 -8.55 -2.25
CA GLY A 130 -8.00 -9.91 -1.90
C GLY A 130 -7.31 -10.69 -3.03
N CYS A 131 -6.93 -10.04 -4.14
CA CYS A 131 -6.25 -10.74 -5.24
C CYS A 131 -4.79 -11.07 -4.86
N ARG A 132 -4.51 -12.36 -4.65
CA ARG A 132 -3.23 -12.91 -4.13
C ARG A 132 -2.03 -12.73 -5.07
N ASP A 133 -2.26 -12.44 -6.36
CA ASP A 133 -1.20 -12.25 -7.38
C ASP A 133 -0.28 -11.04 -7.14
N VAL A 134 -0.56 -10.20 -6.13
CA VAL A 134 0.26 -9.04 -5.73
C VAL A 134 0.71 -9.15 -4.26
N ALA A 135 0.57 -10.33 -3.64
CA ALA A 135 0.80 -10.54 -2.21
C ALA A 135 2.28 -10.70 -1.81
N VAL A 136 3.21 -10.88 -2.75
CA VAL A 136 4.63 -11.15 -2.42
C VAL A 136 5.33 -9.94 -1.78
N ASN A 137 4.83 -8.71 -2.01
CA ASN A 137 5.29 -7.49 -1.32
C ASN A 137 4.38 -7.06 -0.15
N ALA A 138 3.61 -8.00 0.45
CA ALA A 138 2.62 -7.70 1.48
C ALA A 138 3.19 -7.34 2.87
N GLY A 139 4.50 -7.45 3.08
CA GLY A 139 5.11 -7.15 4.39
C GLY A 139 5.01 -5.69 4.86
N LYS A 140 4.50 -4.75 4.06
CA LYS A 140 4.47 -3.33 4.45
C LYS A 140 3.11 -2.63 4.40
N CYS A 141 2.11 -3.15 3.67
CA CYS A 141 0.84 -2.45 3.47
C CYS A 141 -0.33 -3.41 3.17
N GLY A 142 -1.00 -3.90 4.23
CA GLY A 142 -2.46 -4.10 4.23
C GLY A 142 -2.97 -5.55 4.23
N GLY A 143 -3.66 -5.89 5.32
CA GLY A 143 -5.05 -6.33 5.21
C GLY A 143 -5.36 -7.80 4.98
N HIS A 144 -4.43 -8.73 5.17
CA HIS A 144 -4.75 -10.15 5.30
C HIS A 144 -4.32 -10.63 6.69
N SER A 145 -5.22 -10.50 7.66
CA SER A 145 -5.20 -11.39 8.82
C SER A 145 -6.06 -12.60 8.47
N SER A 146 -5.55 -13.79 8.73
CA SER A 146 -6.28 -15.06 8.63
C SER A 146 -7.59 -15.00 9.45
N PRO A 147 -8.59 -15.86 9.15
CA PRO A 147 -9.83 -15.90 9.91
C PRO A 147 -9.53 -16.24 11.37
N GLY A 148 -9.76 -15.29 12.28
CA GLY A 148 -9.50 -15.46 13.73
C GLY A 148 -8.95 -14.22 14.43
N GLU A 149 -8.38 -13.25 13.71
CA GLU A 149 -7.92 -11.99 14.33
C GLU A 149 -8.91 -10.82 14.09
N PRO A 150 -9.07 -9.91 15.07
CA PRO A 150 -10.01 -8.81 14.95
C PRO A 150 -9.64 -7.92 13.76
N ALA A 151 -10.63 -7.66 12.90
CA ALA A 151 -10.45 -6.84 11.72
C ALA A 151 -9.89 -5.46 12.11
N ASN A 152 -8.75 -5.10 11.51
CA ASN A 152 -8.06 -3.82 11.68
C ASN A 152 -8.85 -2.61 11.13
N LYS A 153 -10.13 -2.48 11.49
CA LYS A 153 -11.06 -1.45 11.01
C LYS A 153 -10.82 -0.07 11.64
N ASN A 154 -9.95 0.04 12.64
CA ASN A 154 -9.66 1.29 13.35
C ASN A 154 -8.27 1.89 13.09
N ILE A 155 -7.48 1.34 12.16
CA ILE A 155 -6.15 1.89 11.87
C ILE A 155 -6.26 2.98 10.80
N LYS A 156 -6.52 4.21 11.23
CA LYS A 156 -6.27 5.40 10.41
C LYS A 156 -4.80 5.36 9.95
N LYS A 157 -4.55 5.56 8.64
CA LYS A 157 -3.19 5.70 8.08
C LYS A 157 -2.33 6.54 9.03
N ALA A 158 -1.18 6.00 9.43
CA ALA A 158 -0.22 6.74 10.21
C ALA A 158 0.15 8.03 9.45
N LYS A 159 -0.25 9.20 9.97
CA LYS A 159 0.40 10.46 9.64
C LYS A 159 1.90 10.24 9.86
N LYS A 160 2.74 10.81 9.00
CA LYS A 160 4.20 10.63 8.91
C LYS A 160 4.99 10.73 10.23
N GLY A 161 4.38 11.16 11.35
CA GLY A 161 4.92 11.12 12.71
C GLY A 161 4.57 9.89 13.57
N LYS A 162 3.93 8.84 13.05
CA LYS A 162 3.50 7.65 13.83
C LYS A 162 4.43 6.43 13.74
N LEU A 163 5.61 6.57 13.13
CA LEU A 163 6.59 5.47 13.02
C LEU A 163 7.26 5.11 14.36
N ASN A 164 7.15 5.96 15.39
CA ASN A 164 7.76 5.76 16.71
C ASN A 164 6.73 5.84 17.85
N PHE A 165 5.58 5.17 17.73
CA PHE A 165 4.58 5.17 18.82
C PHE A 165 5.12 4.48 20.09
N LEU A 166 5.84 3.37 19.89
CA LEU A 166 6.57 2.61 20.90
C LEU A 166 7.99 2.34 20.36
N PRO A 167 9.03 2.95 20.93
CA PRO A 167 10.41 2.63 20.57
C PRO A 167 10.73 1.17 20.95
N ASN A 168 11.58 0.52 20.15
CA ASN A 168 12.15 -0.77 20.53
C ASN A 168 13.11 -0.57 21.71
N PHE A 169 13.36 -1.65 22.46
CA PHE A 169 14.43 -1.65 23.45
C PHE A 169 15.80 -1.44 22.77
N PRO A 170 16.73 -0.74 23.42
CA PRO A 170 18.09 -0.61 22.93
C PRO A 170 18.76 -1.99 22.79
N ASP A 171 19.60 -2.13 21.77
CA ASP A 171 20.26 -3.39 21.43
C ASP A 171 21.03 -3.94 22.65
N GLY A 172 20.74 -5.19 23.05
CA GLY A 172 21.37 -5.87 24.18
C GLY A 172 20.73 -5.66 25.55
N PHE A 173 19.61 -4.93 25.65
CA PHE A 173 18.87 -4.77 26.90
C PHE A 173 17.55 -5.54 26.90
N ASP A 174 17.42 -6.45 27.86
CA ASP A 174 16.16 -7.10 28.18
C ASP A 174 15.32 -6.22 29.12
N GLN A 175 14.01 -6.49 29.20
CA GLN A 175 13.09 -5.79 30.09
C GLN A 175 13.58 -5.73 31.54
N THR A 176 14.21 -6.80 32.03
CA THR A 176 14.77 -6.88 33.38
C THR A 176 15.96 -5.92 33.57
N GLY A 177 16.83 -5.79 32.57
CA GLY A 177 17.97 -4.86 32.63
C GLY A 177 17.51 -3.38 32.64
N LEU A 178 16.42 -3.07 31.93
CA LEU A 178 15.82 -1.75 31.96
C LEU A 178 15.07 -1.46 33.28
N GLU A 179 14.47 -2.48 33.91
CA GLU A 179 13.91 -2.38 35.26
C GLU A 179 15.01 -2.10 36.31
N ASP A 180 16.19 -2.70 36.17
CA ASP A 180 17.31 -2.43 37.07
C ASP A 180 17.89 -1.03 36.86
N ALA A 181 18.00 -0.58 35.61
CA ALA A 181 18.34 0.81 35.30
C ALA A 181 17.32 1.81 35.87
N ARG A 182 16.01 1.46 35.91
CA ARG A 182 14.98 2.26 36.58
C ARG A 182 15.22 2.35 38.08
N LYS A 183 15.54 1.24 38.76
CA LYS A 183 15.82 1.26 40.21
C LYS A 183 16.97 2.20 40.53
N ILE A 184 18.07 2.10 39.76
CA ILE A 184 19.22 3.01 39.90
C ILE A 184 18.81 4.48 39.74
N LEU A 185 17.92 4.78 38.79
CA LEU A 185 17.38 6.13 38.58
C LEU A 185 16.53 6.61 39.77
N VAL A 186 15.68 5.75 40.34
CA VAL A 186 14.87 6.10 41.52
C VAL A 186 15.76 6.34 42.73
N ASP A 187 16.75 5.46 42.96
CA ASP A 187 17.70 5.58 44.07
C ASP A 187 18.55 6.85 43.95
N GLU A 188 18.96 7.21 42.72
CA GLU A 188 19.70 8.45 42.45
C GLU A 188 18.85 9.69 42.75
N MET A 189 17.57 9.68 42.40
CA MET A 189 16.63 10.77 42.67
C MET A 189 16.28 10.95 44.15
N GLN A 190 16.52 9.94 44.99
CA GLN A 190 16.33 10.03 46.44
C GLN A 190 17.54 10.67 47.17
N LYS A 191 18.67 10.86 46.48
CA LYS A 191 19.87 11.47 47.08
C LYS A 191 19.65 12.97 47.30
N ARG A 192 20.32 13.51 48.33
CA ARG A 192 20.28 14.96 48.65
C ARG A 192 20.80 15.84 47.50
N THR A 193 21.71 15.31 46.69
CA THR A 193 22.29 15.97 45.51
C THR A 193 22.34 14.95 44.37
N PRO A 194 21.32 14.89 43.49
CA PRO A 194 21.29 13.93 42.40
C PRO A 194 22.31 14.28 41.32
N ASN A 195 22.98 13.27 40.77
CA ASN A 195 23.87 13.45 39.64
C ASN A 195 23.07 13.58 38.34
N GLY A 196 22.89 14.81 37.85
CA GLY A 196 22.12 15.10 36.65
C GLY A 196 22.60 14.35 35.39
N GLN A 197 23.91 14.11 35.23
CA GLN A 197 24.44 13.37 34.08
C GLN A 197 24.01 11.89 34.13
N LEU A 198 24.07 11.29 35.32
CA LEU A 198 23.62 9.91 35.52
C LEU A 198 22.10 9.79 35.33
N VAL A 199 21.32 10.73 35.87
CA VAL A 199 19.87 10.76 35.70
C VAL A 199 19.50 10.84 34.22
N LYS A 200 20.15 11.72 33.45
CA LYS A 200 19.91 11.86 32.01
C LYS A 200 20.22 10.57 31.25
N GLU A 201 21.38 9.95 31.50
CA GLU A 201 21.77 8.69 30.87
C GLU A 201 20.73 7.57 31.15
N LYS A 202 20.32 7.43 32.42
CA LYS A 202 19.33 6.41 32.79
C LYS A 202 17.93 6.74 32.26
N MET A 203 17.55 8.01 32.17
CA MET A 203 16.29 8.47 31.56
C MET A 203 16.20 8.14 30.07
N ASP A 204 17.31 8.26 29.35
CA ASP A 204 17.40 7.93 27.92
C ASP A 204 17.34 6.42 27.70
N LEU A 205 18.12 5.66 28.49
CA LEU A 205 18.16 4.20 28.41
C LEU A 205 16.78 3.58 28.69
N THR A 206 16.06 4.12 29.67
CA THR A 206 14.75 3.61 30.10
C THR A 206 13.56 4.16 29.32
N PHE A 207 13.79 5.02 28.32
CA PHE A 207 12.73 5.68 27.56
C PHE A 207 11.73 4.69 26.95
N ALA A 208 12.21 3.60 26.35
CA ALA A 208 11.36 2.58 25.74
C ALA A 208 10.45 1.88 26.78
N LEU A 209 11.01 1.51 27.94
CA LEU A 209 10.26 0.88 29.04
C LEU A 209 9.19 1.83 29.58
N ARG A 210 9.57 3.08 29.89
CA ARG A 210 8.68 4.13 30.38
C ARG A 210 7.56 4.44 29.40
N ARG A 211 7.89 4.57 28.11
CA ARG A 211 6.92 4.88 27.06
C ARG A 211 5.90 3.76 26.89
N ARG A 212 6.35 2.50 26.96
CA ARG A 212 5.47 1.32 26.91
C ARG A 212 4.50 1.30 28.09
N GLU A 213 4.99 1.54 29.30
CA GLU A 213 4.16 1.61 30.51
C GLU A 213 3.07 2.69 30.39
N VAL A 214 3.44 3.92 30.04
CA VAL A 214 2.46 5.03 29.89
C VAL A 214 1.38 4.73 28.84
N VAL A 215 1.75 4.04 27.76
CA VAL A 215 0.84 3.76 26.64
C VAL A 215 -0.08 2.56 26.92
N GLU A 216 0.46 1.49 27.48
CA GLU A 216 -0.24 0.22 27.67
C GLU A 216 -1.02 0.18 28.98
N THR A 217 -0.38 0.52 30.10
CA THR A 217 -1.00 0.38 31.44
C THR A 217 -1.76 1.62 31.87
N LYS A 218 -1.48 2.79 31.27
CA LYS A 218 -2.11 4.09 31.57
C LYS A 218 -2.24 4.32 33.09
N PRO A 219 -1.12 4.28 33.82
CA PRO A 219 -1.12 4.32 35.28
C PRO A 219 -1.60 5.68 35.79
N ALA A 220 -2.12 5.70 37.02
CA ALA A 220 -2.47 6.95 37.69
C ALA A 220 -1.21 7.82 37.91
N ILE A 221 -1.38 9.14 37.97
CA ILE A 221 -0.26 10.09 38.11
C ILE A 221 0.56 9.81 39.37
N CYS A 222 -0.07 9.44 40.49
CA CYS A 222 0.63 9.06 41.72
C CYS A 222 1.63 7.91 41.49
N GLN A 223 1.22 6.86 40.77
CA GLN A 223 2.08 5.72 40.43
C GLN A 223 3.19 6.13 39.46
N MET A 224 2.92 7.07 38.55
CA MET A 224 3.96 7.61 37.66
C MET A 224 5.03 8.40 38.40
N VAL A 225 4.65 9.20 39.39
CA VAL A 225 5.59 9.97 40.22
C VAL A 225 6.49 9.04 41.03
N GLU A 226 5.93 7.96 41.58
CA GLU A 226 6.71 6.95 42.31
C GLU A 226 7.67 6.16 41.41
N ARG A 227 7.21 5.75 40.22
CA ARG A 227 8.00 4.91 39.31
C ARG A 227 9.00 5.68 38.46
N TRP A 228 8.72 6.95 38.16
CA TRP A 228 9.53 7.81 37.31
C TRP A 228 9.67 9.22 37.90
N PRO A 229 10.31 9.37 39.08
CA PRO A 229 10.39 10.66 39.77
C PRO A 229 11.10 11.73 38.93
N ALA A 230 12.10 11.34 38.15
CA ALA A 230 12.84 12.24 37.25
C ALA A 230 12.01 12.86 36.11
N LEU A 231 10.77 12.38 35.84
CA LEU A 231 9.87 13.05 34.89
C LEU A 231 9.26 14.35 35.44
N PHE A 232 9.25 14.49 36.76
CA PHE A 232 8.57 15.59 37.47
C PHE A 232 9.56 16.58 38.09
N THR A 233 10.84 16.41 37.79
CA THR A 233 11.89 17.36 38.14
C THR A 233 12.10 18.30 36.95
N GLU A 234 12.01 19.60 37.19
CA GLU A 234 12.28 20.60 36.16
C GLU A 234 13.79 20.73 35.95
N ASP A 235 14.31 20.21 34.84
CA ASP A 235 15.52 20.75 34.23
C ASP A 235 15.07 21.89 33.28
N GLN A 236 15.02 23.12 33.78
CA GLN A 236 14.98 24.32 32.93
C GLN A 236 16.36 24.93 32.78
#